data_AF-A0A1V9YSQ9-F1
#
_entry.id   AF-A0A1V9YSQ9-F1
#
_cell.length_a   1.000
_cell.length_b   1.000
_cell.length_c   1.000
_cell.angle_alpha   90.00
_cell.angle_beta   90.00
_cell.angle_gamma   90.00
#
_symmetry.space_group_name_H-M   'P 1'
#
loop_
_entity.id
_entity.type
_entity.pdbx_description
1 polymer ?
#
loop_
_entity_poly.entity_id
_entity_poly.type
_entity_poly.pdbx_seq_one_letter_code
_entity_poly.pdbx_strand_id
1 'polypeptide(L)'
;MAVKATLLGATSPTHNASTYDSALVALWLTDVVANKSTVVASPTKRMYIDYAAGDSSGYTVSPESCAIPAPGDSIYAERYLAKLLPHIASAAPSLDVLLHTDVVVDCSFKGRQVQDTSALKLHFLNRNESQLWTLFLQTLQLTRPSKRLTTACGMASISMINLSAVSANSAGTLSTSQTAAYTHVIGVEFPYVLAPFHLVEIPDPSKLTSDGRRHATIVESGESIELAGIEGIYRSALDIQASYNYCIWDLP
;
A
#
# COMPACT_ATOMS: atom_id res chain seq x y z
N MET A 1 -15.34 16.00 -31.15
CA MET A 1 -16.52 15.14 -31.39
C MET A 1 -16.85 14.45 -30.07
N ALA A 2 -17.95 14.85 -29.41
CA ALA A 2 -18.41 14.20 -28.19
C ALA A 2 -19.16 12.91 -28.56
N VAL A 3 -18.76 11.78 -28.00
CA VAL A 3 -19.39 10.47 -28.28
C VAL A 3 -20.62 10.35 -27.37
N LYS A 4 -21.70 9.71 -27.85
CA LYS A 4 -23.00 9.52 -27.14
C LYS A 4 -22.90 9.09 -25.66
N ALA A 5 -21.79 8.48 -25.24
CA ALA A 5 -21.54 8.10 -23.84
C ALA A 5 -21.45 9.30 -22.87
N THR A 6 -20.95 10.46 -23.31
CA THR A 6 -20.79 11.65 -22.46
C THR A 6 -22.11 12.37 -22.16
N LEU A 7 -23.12 12.20 -23.02
CA LEU A 7 -24.43 12.87 -22.92
C LEU A 7 -25.41 12.20 -21.93
N LEU A 8 -25.10 10.99 -21.44
CA LEU A 8 -25.93 10.23 -20.51
C LEU A 8 -25.32 10.11 -19.10
N GLY A 9 -24.21 10.80 -18.82
CA GLY A 9 -23.53 10.73 -17.52
C GLY A 9 -22.88 9.38 -17.20
N ALA A 10 -22.69 8.50 -18.20
CA ALA A 10 -22.21 7.13 -18.01
C ALA A 10 -20.68 7.02 -17.83
N THR A 11 -19.93 8.10 -18.06
CA THR A 11 -18.48 8.11 -17.89
C THR A 11 -18.03 9.45 -17.28
N SER A 12 -17.44 9.41 -16.09
CA SER A 12 -16.69 10.53 -15.53
C SER A 12 -15.30 10.60 -16.16
N PRO A 13 -14.72 11.81 -16.36
CA PRO A 13 -13.33 11.95 -16.74
C PRO A 13 -12.43 11.30 -15.66
N THR A 14 -11.34 10.68 -16.09
CA THR A 14 -10.31 10.17 -15.18
C THR A 14 -9.69 11.33 -14.40
N HIS A 15 -9.64 11.24 -13.08
CA HIS A 15 -8.93 12.17 -12.21
C HIS A 15 -7.80 11.47 -11.45
N ASN A 16 -6.92 12.24 -10.84
CA ASN A 16 -5.83 11.69 -10.02
C ASN A 16 -6.42 11.02 -8.79
N ALA A 17 -5.91 9.85 -8.45
CA ALA A 17 -6.34 9.12 -7.26
C ALA A 17 -6.02 9.90 -5.96
N SER A 18 -6.73 9.54 -4.90
CA SER A 18 -6.51 10.04 -3.55
C SER A 18 -5.06 9.83 -3.08
N THR A 19 -4.40 10.91 -2.66
CA THR A 19 -3.05 10.83 -2.07
C THR A 19 -3.13 10.31 -0.64
N TYR A 20 -2.40 9.23 -0.35
CA TYR A 20 -2.35 8.64 0.99
C TYR A 20 -1.01 8.89 1.69
N ASP A 21 -1.02 9.92 2.53
CA ASP A 21 0.15 10.32 3.30
C ASP A 21 0.27 9.54 4.63
N SER A 22 1.51 9.43 5.11
CA SER A 22 1.90 8.83 6.39
C SER A 22 2.79 9.84 7.12
N ALA A 23 2.21 10.63 8.03
CA ALA A 23 2.91 11.77 8.60
C ALA A 23 3.94 11.37 9.67
N LEU A 24 3.63 10.33 10.45
CA LEU A 24 4.43 9.97 11.62
C LEU A 24 5.60 9.06 11.30
N VAL A 25 5.50 8.22 10.25
CA VAL A 25 6.60 7.32 9.89
C VAL A 25 7.89 8.07 9.56
N ALA A 26 7.81 9.25 8.94
CA ALA A 26 8.99 10.07 8.64
C ALA A 26 9.64 10.65 9.91
N LEU A 27 8.83 11.09 10.87
CA LEU A 27 9.32 11.59 12.16
C LEU A 27 9.98 10.46 12.96
N TRP A 28 9.31 9.31 13.05
CA TRP A 28 9.84 8.13 13.70
C TRP A 28 11.15 7.66 13.05
N LEU A 29 11.20 7.60 11.72
CA LEU A 29 12.38 7.17 10.99
C LEU A 29 13.58 8.12 11.18
N THR A 30 13.33 9.41 11.38
CA THR A 30 14.37 10.38 11.75
C THR A 30 15.04 10.01 13.08
N ASP A 31 14.27 9.58 14.07
CA ASP A 31 14.81 9.13 15.35
C ASP A 31 15.51 7.77 15.26
N VAL A 32 15.02 6.85 14.42
CA VAL A 32 15.69 5.57 14.17
C VAL A 32 17.08 5.81 13.57
N VAL A 33 17.17 6.64 12.52
CA VAL A 33 18.44 6.97 11.87
C VAL A 33 19.39 7.72 12.83
N ALA A 34 18.84 8.54 13.73
CA ALA A 34 19.62 9.22 14.77
C ALA A 34 19.99 8.32 15.97
N ASN A 35 19.60 7.05 15.98
CA ASN A 35 19.74 6.11 17.09
C ASN A 35 19.14 6.62 18.41
N LYS A 36 18.00 7.33 18.30
CA LYS A 36 17.22 7.90 19.41
C LYS A 36 15.89 7.19 19.62
N SER A 37 15.43 6.40 18.65
CA SER A 37 14.18 5.68 18.76
C SER A 37 14.29 4.56 19.79
N THR A 38 13.22 4.34 20.55
CA THR A 38 13.05 3.14 21.37
C THR A 38 12.17 2.19 20.56
N VAL A 39 12.79 1.31 19.78
CA VAL A 39 12.06 0.17 19.22
C VAL A 39 11.65 -0.72 20.39
N VAL A 40 10.38 -0.63 20.76
CA VAL A 40 9.83 -1.43 21.86
C VAL A 40 9.76 -2.87 21.37
N ALA A 41 10.50 -3.76 22.03
CA ALA A 41 10.42 -5.20 21.77
C ALA A 41 8.98 -5.66 22.00
N SER A 42 8.25 -5.88 20.90
CA SER A 42 6.86 -6.29 20.94
C SER A 42 6.75 -7.81 20.85
N PRO A 43 6.07 -8.50 21.78
CA PRO A 43 5.86 -9.94 21.70
C PRO A 43 5.06 -10.35 20.46
N THR A 44 4.30 -9.41 19.89
CA THR A 44 3.51 -9.62 18.66
C THR A 44 4.28 -9.30 17.39
N LYS A 45 5.55 -8.88 17.46
CA LYS A 45 6.34 -8.36 16.33
C LYS A 45 5.64 -7.20 15.61
N ARG A 46 4.88 -6.40 16.34
CA ARG A 46 4.09 -5.29 15.80
C ARG A 46 4.17 -4.06 16.68
N MET A 47 4.22 -2.91 16.03
CA MET A 47 4.21 -1.61 16.68
C MET A 47 3.35 -0.62 15.90
N TYR A 48 2.70 0.26 16.64
CA TYR A 48 1.79 1.29 16.16
C TYR A 48 2.36 2.65 16.53
N ILE A 49 2.57 3.51 15.54
CA ILE A 49 3.06 4.88 15.73
C ILE A 49 1.86 5.81 15.73
N ASP A 50 1.65 6.52 16.84
CA ASP A 50 0.54 7.47 17.01
C ASP A 50 1.04 8.83 17.49
N TYR A 51 0.21 9.86 17.42
CA TYR A 51 0.55 11.17 17.95
C TYR A 51 0.78 11.10 19.46
N ALA A 52 1.74 11.87 19.95
CA ALA A 52 1.92 12.02 21.39
C ALA A 52 0.70 12.74 22.00
N ALA A 53 0.28 12.31 23.19
CA ALA A 53 -0.88 12.91 23.86
C ALA A 53 -0.64 14.41 24.10
N GLY A 54 -1.43 15.26 23.43
CA GLY A 54 -1.33 16.72 23.55
C GLY A 54 -0.25 17.38 22.69
N ASP A 55 0.46 16.64 21.83
CA ASP A 55 1.46 17.19 20.92
C ASP A 55 1.34 16.57 19.52
N SER A 56 0.94 17.41 18.55
CA SER A 56 0.83 17.02 17.14
C SER A 56 2.18 16.95 16.41
N SER A 57 3.27 17.38 17.06
CA SER A 57 4.62 17.34 16.50
C SER A 57 5.46 16.15 17.00
N GLY A 58 5.04 15.52 18.10
CA GLY A 58 5.62 14.31 18.65
C GLY A 58 4.87 13.03 18.25
N TYR A 59 5.56 11.91 18.38
CA TYR A 59 4.95 10.58 18.23
C TYR A 59 5.17 9.72 19.48
N THR A 60 4.35 8.70 19.63
CA THR A 60 4.48 7.62 20.61
C THR A 60 4.35 6.28 19.93
N VAL A 61 4.90 5.23 20.55
CA VAL A 61 4.84 3.87 20.02
C VAL A 61 4.05 2.99 20.98
N SER A 62 3.11 2.22 20.44
CA SER A 62 2.28 1.26 21.17
C SER A 62 2.44 -0.14 20.58
N PRO A 63 2.56 -1.21 21.40
CA PRO A 63 2.64 -2.58 20.89
C PRO A 63 1.26 -3.21 20.59
N GLU A 64 0.16 -2.55 20.98
CA GLU A 64 -1.18 -3.15 20.98
C GLU A 64 -2.04 -2.67 19.80
N SER A 65 -2.23 -1.36 19.70
CA SER A 65 -3.07 -0.72 18.69
C SER A 65 -2.79 0.78 18.60
N CYS A 66 -3.36 1.41 17.58
CA CYS A 66 -3.54 2.86 17.56
C CYS A 66 -4.41 3.33 18.74
N ALA A 67 -4.19 4.57 19.19
CA ALA A 67 -4.84 5.15 20.37
C ALA A 67 -6.34 5.37 20.16
N ILE A 68 -6.75 5.72 18.93
CA ILE A 68 -8.16 5.89 18.55
C ILE A 68 -8.52 4.76 17.58
N PRO A 69 -9.21 3.71 18.01
CA PRO A 69 -9.64 2.63 17.13
C PRO A 69 -10.59 3.14 16.05
N ALA A 70 -10.41 2.68 14.82
CA ALA A 70 -11.32 2.91 13.70
C ALA A 70 -11.91 1.58 13.22
N PRO A 71 -13.16 1.55 12.70
CA PRO A 71 -13.73 0.34 12.11
C PRO A 71 -12.85 -0.28 11.01
N GLY A 72 -12.16 0.56 10.24
CA GLY A 72 -11.19 0.15 9.22
C GLY A 72 -9.93 -0.53 9.76
N ASP A 73 -9.65 -0.51 11.07
CA ASP A 73 -8.44 -1.10 11.65
C ASP A 73 -8.39 -2.63 11.55
N SER A 74 -9.50 -3.27 11.17
CA SER A 74 -9.60 -4.71 10.99
C SER A 74 -8.57 -5.29 10.00
N ILE A 75 -8.14 -4.54 8.99
CA ILE A 75 -7.11 -4.95 8.02
C ILE A 75 -5.67 -4.84 8.57
N TYR A 76 -5.47 -4.18 9.72
CA TYR A 76 -4.18 -4.09 10.42
C TYR A 76 -4.07 -5.10 11.58
N ALA A 77 -5.13 -5.86 11.85
CA ALA A 77 -5.15 -6.84 12.92
C ALA A 77 -4.34 -8.10 12.54
N GLU A 78 -3.70 -8.72 13.54
CA GLU A 78 -2.91 -9.96 13.38
C GLU A 78 -3.65 -11.02 12.57
N ARG A 79 -4.91 -11.28 12.93
CA ARG A 79 -5.75 -12.29 12.29
C ARG A 79 -5.89 -12.11 10.77
N TYR A 80 -5.78 -10.87 10.29
CA TYR A 80 -5.85 -10.54 8.88
C TYR A 80 -4.46 -10.59 8.25
N LEU A 81 -3.47 -9.92 8.86
CA LEU A 81 -2.09 -9.86 8.35
C LEU A 81 -1.41 -11.23 8.31
N ALA A 82 -1.61 -12.08 9.32
CA ALA A 82 -1.08 -13.44 9.36
C ALA A 82 -1.63 -14.34 8.24
N LYS A 83 -2.76 -13.97 7.63
CA LYS A 83 -3.28 -14.63 6.43
C LYS A 83 -2.76 -13.96 5.17
N LEU A 84 -2.80 -12.63 5.10
CA LEU A 84 -2.44 -11.87 3.90
C LEU A 84 -0.94 -11.95 3.57
N LEU A 85 -0.06 -11.71 4.54
CA LEU A 85 1.37 -11.58 4.30
C LEU A 85 2.01 -12.84 3.69
N PRO A 86 1.68 -14.07 4.12
CA PRO A 86 2.19 -15.28 3.46
C PRO A 86 1.85 -15.37 1.97
N HIS A 87 0.64 -14.95 1.57
CA HIS A 87 0.24 -14.95 0.15
C HIS A 87 1.00 -13.92 -0.67
N ILE A 88 1.38 -12.78 -0.08
CA ILE A 88 2.22 -11.76 -0.72
C ILE A 88 3.67 -12.26 -0.79
N ALA A 89 4.20 -12.76 0.32
CA ALA A 89 5.58 -13.22 0.43
C ALA A 89 5.89 -14.41 -0.50
N SER A 90 4.91 -15.27 -0.78
CA SER A 90 5.10 -16.39 -1.72
C SER A 90 5.32 -15.98 -3.17
N ALA A 91 5.02 -14.72 -3.54
CA ALA A 91 5.14 -14.26 -4.92
C ALA A 91 6.60 -14.16 -5.42
N ALA A 92 7.56 -13.94 -4.51
CA ALA A 92 8.98 -13.90 -4.84
C ALA A 92 9.85 -14.22 -3.62
N PRO A 93 10.99 -14.95 -3.77
CA PRO A 93 11.88 -15.27 -2.65
C PRO A 93 12.41 -14.04 -1.89
N SER A 94 12.56 -12.90 -2.56
CA SER A 94 12.98 -11.64 -1.95
C SER A 94 11.98 -11.07 -0.95
N LEU A 95 10.72 -11.53 -0.96
CA LEU A 95 9.65 -11.03 -0.10
C LEU A 95 9.44 -11.87 1.17
N ASP A 96 10.16 -12.98 1.33
CA ASP A 96 10.11 -13.82 2.54
C ASP A 96 10.46 -13.02 3.83
N VAL A 97 11.28 -11.99 3.67
CA VAL A 97 11.66 -11.05 4.74
C VAL A 97 10.45 -10.41 5.45
N LEU A 98 9.32 -10.26 4.76
CA LEU A 98 8.09 -9.68 5.33
C LEU A 98 7.49 -10.56 6.46
N LEU A 99 7.82 -11.85 6.51
CA LEU A 99 7.34 -12.79 7.53
C LEU A 99 8.24 -12.84 8.78
N HIS A 100 9.42 -12.21 8.69
CA HIS A 100 10.46 -12.30 9.71
C HIS A 100 10.87 -10.95 10.30
N THR A 101 10.25 -9.87 9.83
CA THR A 101 10.48 -8.49 10.26
C THR A 101 9.35 -7.99 11.14
N ASP A 102 9.62 -6.98 11.95
CA ASP A 102 8.63 -6.39 12.83
C ASP A 102 7.77 -5.40 12.03
N VAL A 103 6.44 -5.54 12.12
CA VAL A 103 5.50 -4.69 11.37
C VAL A 103 5.29 -3.38 12.11
N VAL A 104 5.38 -2.29 11.37
CA VAL A 104 5.20 -0.93 11.84
C VAL A 104 3.99 -0.34 11.14
N VAL A 105 3.00 0.07 11.93
CA VAL A 105 1.76 0.69 11.46
C VAL A 105 1.77 2.17 11.82
N ASP A 106 1.66 3.04 10.81
CA ASP A 106 1.47 4.48 11.04
C ASP A 106 -0.02 4.79 11.23
N CYS A 107 -0.41 5.13 12.45
CA CYS A 107 -1.80 5.43 12.80
C CYS A 107 -2.30 6.74 12.17
N SER A 108 -1.40 7.60 11.69
CA SER A 108 -1.72 8.83 10.95
C SER A 108 -1.98 8.57 9.46
N PHE A 109 -1.79 7.35 8.96
CA PHE A 109 -1.97 7.02 7.56
C PHE A 109 -3.36 7.45 7.06
N LYS A 110 -3.39 8.26 6.00
CA LYS A 110 -4.63 8.90 5.53
C LYS A 110 -5.71 7.88 5.16
N GLY A 111 -5.34 6.75 4.55
CA GLY A 111 -6.28 5.67 4.21
C GLY A 111 -7.00 5.14 5.45
N ARG A 112 -6.27 4.94 6.55
CA ARG A 112 -6.83 4.59 7.85
C ARG A 112 -7.76 5.69 8.39
N GLN A 113 -7.33 6.96 8.36
CA GLN A 113 -8.12 8.08 8.89
C GLN A 113 -9.47 8.25 8.18
N VAL A 114 -9.51 8.02 6.86
CA VAL A 114 -10.75 8.09 6.07
C VAL A 114 -11.50 6.75 6.00
N GLN A 115 -11.01 5.74 6.70
CA GLN A 115 -11.54 4.37 6.74
C GLN A 115 -11.63 3.72 5.35
N ASP A 116 -10.68 4.03 4.48
CA ASP A 116 -10.53 3.33 3.22
C ASP A 116 -9.81 2.00 3.43
N THR A 117 -10.56 0.90 3.33
CA THR A 117 -10.03 -0.47 3.46
C THR A 117 -9.50 -1.02 2.13
N SER A 118 -9.62 -0.27 1.03
CA SER A 118 -9.02 -0.62 -0.25
C SER A 118 -7.53 -0.26 -0.33
N ALA A 119 -7.01 0.49 0.65
CA ALA A 119 -5.62 0.89 0.74
C ALA A 119 -5.02 0.49 2.11
N LEU A 120 -4.01 -0.37 2.07
CA LEU A 120 -3.25 -0.84 3.23
C LEU A 120 -1.79 -0.43 3.07
N LYS A 121 -1.24 0.26 4.08
CA LYS A 121 0.19 0.60 4.10
C LYS A 121 0.82 0.06 5.37
N LEU A 122 1.89 -0.72 5.19
CA LEU A 122 2.66 -1.32 6.26
C LEU A 122 4.13 -1.00 6.05
N HIS A 123 4.84 -0.78 7.13
CA HIS A 123 6.29 -0.71 7.14
C HIS A 123 6.84 -1.90 7.89
N PHE A 124 8.04 -2.34 7.55
CA PHE A 124 8.70 -3.47 8.19
C PHE A 124 10.11 -3.05 8.53
N LEU A 125 10.48 -3.16 9.80
CA LEU A 125 11.83 -2.88 10.26
C LEU A 125 12.50 -4.20 10.63
N ASN A 126 13.73 -4.41 10.16
CA ASN A 126 14.51 -5.54 10.64
C ASN A 126 15.04 -5.30 12.04
N ARG A 127 15.33 -6.38 12.77
CA ARG A 127 15.82 -6.33 14.16
C ARG A 127 17.14 -5.58 14.34
N ASN A 128 17.93 -5.47 13.27
CA ASN A 128 19.20 -4.75 13.28
C ASN A 128 19.03 -3.26 12.92
N GLU A 129 17.79 -2.80 12.71
CA GLU A 129 17.45 -1.42 12.36
C GLU A 129 18.28 -0.88 11.19
N SER A 130 18.55 -1.74 10.21
CA SER A 130 19.40 -1.43 9.06
C SER A 130 18.62 -1.27 7.77
N GLN A 131 17.42 -1.86 7.71
CA GLN A 131 16.59 -1.90 6.51
C GLN A 131 15.13 -1.68 6.88
N LEU A 132 14.48 -0.81 6.11
CA LEU A 132 13.05 -0.56 6.20
C LEU A 132 12.41 -0.97 4.87
N TRP A 133 11.43 -1.87 4.94
CA TRP A 133 10.57 -2.18 3.81
C TRP A 133 9.25 -1.45 3.95
N THR A 134 8.69 -0.99 2.84
CA THR A 134 7.34 -0.43 2.80
C THR A 134 6.52 -1.26 1.83
N LEU A 135 5.39 -1.77 2.30
CA LEU A 135 4.38 -2.42 1.50
C LEU A 135 3.18 -1.51 1.40
N PHE A 136 2.77 -1.22 0.18
CA PHE A 136 1.53 -0.52 -0.09
C PHE A 136 0.63 -1.38 -0.98
N LEU A 137 -0.45 -1.88 -0.39
CA LEU A 137 -1.44 -2.73 -1.05
C LEU A 137 -2.69 -1.91 -1.38
N GLN A 138 -3.10 -1.97 -2.63
CA GLN A 138 -4.26 -1.24 -3.14
C GLN A 138 -5.17 -2.14 -3.95
N THR A 139 -6.49 -1.98 -3.81
CA THR A 139 -7.44 -2.63 -4.71
C THR A 139 -7.55 -1.84 -6.01
N LEU A 140 -7.27 -2.52 -7.12
CA LEU A 140 -7.30 -2.00 -8.48
C LEU A 140 -8.27 -2.82 -9.34
N GLN A 141 -8.57 -2.31 -10.53
CA GLN A 141 -9.17 -3.11 -11.58
C GLN A 141 -8.08 -3.80 -12.42
N LEU A 142 -8.26 -5.09 -12.65
CA LEU A 142 -7.44 -5.94 -13.50
C LEU A 142 -8.22 -6.32 -14.75
N THR A 143 -7.65 -6.06 -15.92
CA THR A 143 -8.11 -6.65 -17.18
C THR A 143 -7.09 -7.66 -17.67
N ARG A 144 -7.59 -8.83 -18.07
CA ARG A 144 -6.82 -9.97 -18.59
C ARG A 144 -7.28 -10.22 -20.03
N PRO A 145 -6.68 -9.54 -21.03
CA PRO A 145 -7.19 -9.57 -22.41
C PRO A 145 -7.25 -10.98 -23.00
N SER A 146 -6.25 -11.82 -22.72
CA SER A 146 -6.20 -13.22 -23.17
C SER A 146 -7.35 -14.07 -22.64
N LYS A 147 -7.90 -13.73 -21.46
CA LYS A 147 -9.02 -14.41 -20.81
C LYS A 147 -10.35 -13.71 -21.00
N ARG A 148 -10.36 -12.54 -21.67
CA ARG A 148 -11.54 -11.68 -21.86
C ARG A 148 -12.26 -11.39 -20.53
N LEU A 149 -11.47 -11.18 -19.47
CA LEU A 149 -11.95 -11.00 -18.11
C LEU A 149 -11.51 -9.66 -17.56
N THR A 150 -12.43 -8.97 -16.90
CA THR A 150 -12.15 -7.79 -16.05
C THR A 150 -12.67 -8.08 -14.65
N THR A 151 -11.82 -7.90 -13.65
CA THR A 151 -12.12 -8.19 -12.24
C THR A 151 -11.36 -7.24 -11.33
N ALA A 152 -11.58 -7.33 -10.01
CA ALA A 152 -10.75 -6.63 -9.03
C ALA A 152 -9.44 -7.39 -8.80
N CYS A 153 -8.39 -6.68 -8.40
CA CYS A 153 -7.17 -7.27 -7.87
C CYS A 153 -6.59 -6.41 -6.75
N GLY A 154 -5.77 -7.03 -5.91
CA GLY A 154 -4.93 -6.32 -4.95
C GLY A 154 -3.54 -6.17 -5.52
N MET A 155 -3.06 -4.96 -5.69
CA MET A 155 -1.68 -4.69 -6.10
C MET A 155 -0.88 -4.27 -4.89
N ALA A 156 0.12 -5.07 -4.51
CA ALA A 156 1.11 -4.68 -3.52
C ALA A 156 2.38 -4.18 -4.21
N SER A 157 2.74 -2.95 -3.90
CA SER A 157 4.01 -2.33 -4.26
C SER A 157 4.92 -2.33 -3.03
N ILE A 158 6.05 -3.01 -3.14
CA ILE A 158 7.02 -3.18 -2.07
C ILE A 158 8.29 -2.43 -2.43
N SER A 159 8.78 -1.57 -1.55
CA SER A 159 10.10 -0.94 -1.64
C SER A 159 10.94 -1.25 -0.42
N MET A 160 12.25 -1.11 -0.57
CA MET A 160 13.21 -1.29 0.52
C MET A 160 14.19 -0.13 0.51
N ILE A 161 14.52 0.38 1.70
CA ILE A 161 15.57 1.37 1.90
C ILE A 161 16.55 0.90 2.96
N ASN A 162 17.85 1.01 2.66
CA ASN A 162 18.90 0.82 3.67
C ASN A 162 19.02 2.10 4.50
N LEU A 163 18.89 1.97 5.82
CA LEU A 163 18.91 3.11 6.73
C LEU A 163 20.29 3.79 6.81
N SER A 164 21.35 3.08 6.46
CA SER A 164 22.69 3.66 6.29
C SER A 164 22.79 4.66 5.13
N ALA A 165 21.89 4.58 4.15
CA ALA A 165 21.82 5.52 3.03
C ALA A 165 20.89 6.71 3.31
N VAL A 166 20.19 6.69 4.44
CA VAL A 166 19.27 7.75 4.87
C VAL A 166 20.02 8.75 5.74
N SER A 167 19.76 10.03 5.50
CA SER A 167 20.25 11.11 6.35
C SER A 167 19.12 12.08 6.67
N ALA A 168 19.10 12.56 7.91
CA ALA A 168 18.17 13.58 8.37
C ALA A 168 18.90 14.93 8.43
N ASN A 169 18.28 15.98 7.87
CA ASN A 169 18.78 17.34 8.06
C ASN A 169 18.40 17.89 9.45
N SER A 170 18.93 19.06 9.81
CA SER A 170 18.63 19.73 11.10
C SER A 170 17.16 20.15 11.24
N ALA A 171 16.39 20.15 10.15
CA ALA A 171 14.96 20.42 10.13
C ALA A 171 14.10 19.15 10.19
N GLY A 172 14.70 17.96 10.37
CA GLY A 172 13.99 16.68 10.43
C GLY A 172 13.48 16.15 9.09
N THR A 173 13.96 16.71 7.97
CA THR A 173 13.67 16.18 6.63
C THR A 173 14.61 15.02 6.30
N LEU A 174 14.04 13.90 5.88
CA LEU A 174 14.78 12.73 5.43
C LEU A 174 15.18 12.85 3.96
N SER A 175 16.40 12.41 3.67
CA SER A 175 16.93 12.28 2.31
C SER A 175 17.68 10.97 2.17
N THR A 176 17.74 10.43 0.95
CA THR A 176 18.45 9.18 0.67
C THR A 176 19.25 9.28 -0.61
N SER A 177 20.44 8.67 -0.60
CA SER A 177 21.26 8.48 -1.81
C SER A 177 20.88 7.22 -2.59
N GLN A 178 20.01 6.37 -2.03
CA GLN A 178 19.59 5.14 -2.67
C GLN A 178 18.60 5.42 -3.80
N THR A 179 18.81 4.80 -4.96
CA THR A 179 17.83 4.80 -6.05
C THR A 179 16.58 4.02 -5.64
N ALA A 180 15.40 4.58 -5.92
CA ALA A 180 14.13 3.92 -5.65
C ALA A 180 13.97 2.69 -6.55
N ALA A 181 13.56 1.58 -5.96
CA ALA A 181 13.25 0.34 -6.64
C ALA A 181 12.02 -0.31 -6.00
N TYR A 182 11.16 -0.86 -6.83
CA TYR A 182 9.87 -1.42 -6.42
C TYR A 182 9.72 -2.84 -6.94
N THR A 183 9.16 -3.70 -6.10
CA THR A 183 8.66 -5.02 -6.46
C THR A 183 7.14 -4.95 -6.45
N HIS A 184 6.52 -5.31 -7.57
CA HIS A 184 5.06 -5.31 -7.70
C HIS A 184 4.54 -6.74 -7.73
N VAL A 185 3.51 -7.02 -6.94
CA VAL A 185 2.83 -8.31 -6.93
C VAL A 185 1.32 -8.10 -6.93
N ILE A 186 0.58 -9.01 -7.54
CA ILE A 186 -0.88 -8.91 -7.64
C ILE A 186 -1.61 -10.14 -7.09
N GLY A 187 -2.67 -9.91 -6.34
CA GLY A 187 -3.66 -10.92 -5.95
C GLY A 187 -4.87 -10.79 -6.87
N VAL A 188 -5.06 -11.76 -7.76
CA VAL A 188 -6.22 -11.79 -8.66
C VAL A 188 -7.48 -12.04 -7.82
N GLU A 189 -8.56 -11.28 -8.08
CA GLU A 189 -9.83 -11.34 -7.32
C GLU A 189 -9.75 -10.89 -5.86
N PHE A 190 -8.62 -10.39 -5.39
CA PHE A 190 -8.54 -9.70 -4.10
C PHE A 190 -9.40 -8.42 -4.14
N PRO A 191 -10.13 -8.07 -3.06
CA PRO A 191 -10.13 -8.69 -1.72
C PRO A 191 -11.12 -9.85 -1.53
N TYR A 192 -11.85 -10.26 -2.57
CA TYR A 192 -12.89 -11.29 -2.46
C TYR A 192 -12.31 -12.70 -2.31
N VAL A 193 -11.19 -12.97 -2.97
CA VAL A 193 -10.44 -14.21 -2.88
C VAL A 193 -9.02 -13.91 -2.40
N LEU A 194 -8.61 -14.56 -1.31
CA LEU A 194 -7.25 -14.48 -0.80
C LEU A 194 -6.43 -15.65 -1.33
N ALA A 195 -6.02 -15.54 -2.59
CA ALA A 195 -5.11 -16.48 -3.25
C ALA A 195 -3.64 -16.00 -3.15
N PRO A 196 -2.64 -16.86 -3.42
CA PRO A 196 -1.25 -16.44 -3.58
C PRO A 196 -1.13 -15.29 -4.59
N PHE A 197 -0.29 -14.31 -4.27
CA PHE A 197 -0.01 -13.22 -5.19
C PHE A 197 1.00 -13.66 -6.24
N HIS A 198 0.97 -13.00 -7.40
CA HIS A 198 1.87 -13.24 -8.51
C HIS A 198 2.80 -12.05 -8.72
N LEU A 199 4.08 -12.32 -8.98
CA LEU A 199 5.03 -11.28 -9.37
C LEU A 199 4.63 -10.66 -10.70
N VAL A 200 4.70 -9.33 -10.76
CA VAL A 200 4.34 -8.54 -11.95
C VAL A 200 5.47 -7.61 -12.34
N GLU A 201 5.75 -7.59 -13.63
CA GLU A 201 6.63 -6.62 -14.26
C GLU A 201 5.82 -5.51 -14.94
N ILE A 202 6.24 -4.27 -14.71
CA ILE A 202 5.70 -3.07 -15.33
C ILE A 202 6.83 -2.46 -16.16
N PRO A 203 6.93 -2.78 -17.46
CA PRO A 203 8.10 -2.45 -18.26
C PRO A 203 8.29 -0.94 -18.47
N ASP A 204 7.20 -0.17 -18.42
CA ASP A 204 7.25 1.29 -18.48
C ASP A 204 6.24 1.89 -17.50
N PRO A 205 6.64 2.14 -16.24
CA PRO A 205 5.79 2.73 -15.22
C PRO A 205 5.37 4.16 -15.54
N SER A 206 5.98 4.84 -16.51
CA SER A 206 5.60 6.20 -16.90
C SER A 206 4.50 6.21 -17.98
N LYS A 207 4.33 5.08 -18.68
CA LYS A 207 3.46 4.98 -19.84
C LYS A 207 2.10 4.42 -19.48
N LEU A 208 1.09 5.24 -19.74
CA LEU A 208 -0.32 4.84 -19.68
C LEU A 208 -0.82 4.47 -21.08
N THR A 209 -1.83 3.60 -21.13
CA THR A 209 -2.66 3.38 -22.32
C THR A 209 -3.51 4.62 -22.60
N SER A 210 -4.12 4.68 -23.78
CA SER A 210 -5.00 5.78 -24.17
C SER A 210 -6.22 5.96 -23.24
N ASP A 211 -6.58 4.93 -22.48
CA ASP A 211 -7.65 4.92 -21.49
C ASP A 211 -7.14 4.99 -20.04
N GLY A 212 -5.88 5.34 -19.82
CA GLY A 212 -5.32 5.63 -18.49
C GLY A 212 -4.91 4.39 -17.67
N ARG A 213 -4.76 3.23 -18.31
CA ARG A 213 -4.35 1.97 -17.67
C ARG A 213 -2.84 1.76 -17.79
N ARG A 214 -2.31 0.89 -16.96
CA ARG A 214 -0.90 0.46 -16.99
C ARG A 214 -0.81 -0.95 -17.53
N HIS A 215 0.08 -1.15 -18.51
CA HIS A 215 0.41 -2.48 -18.97
C HIS A 215 1.36 -3.16 -18.00
N ALA A 216 1.09 -4.43 -17.73
CA ALA A 216 1.86 -5.26 -16.84
C ALA A 216 1.92 -6.69 -17.38
N THR A 217 2.86 -7.49 -16.87
CA THR A 217 2.98 -8.91 -17.21
C THR A 217 3.15 -9.74 -15.95
N ILE A 218 2.35 -10.80 -15.80
CA ILE A 218 2.54 -11.79 -14.75
C ILE A 218 3.77 -12.63 -15.09
N VAL A 219 4.82 -12.55 -14.27
CA VAL A 219 6.15 -13.08 -14.59
C VAL A 219 6.12 -14.60 -14.80
N GLU A 220 5.45 -15.34 -13.92
CA GLU A 220 5.44 -16.82 -13.98
C GLU A 220 4.77 -17.39 -15.23
N SER A 221 3.78 -16.69 -15.79
CA SER A 221 2.93 -17.18 -16.88
C SER A 221 3.17 -16.46 -18.20
N GLY A 222 3.86 -15.32 -18.17
CA GLY A 222 3.98 -14.41 -19.30
C GLY A 222 2.65 -13.76 -19.70
N GLU A 223 1.62 -13.81 -18.85
CA GLU A 223 0.31 -13.25 -19.17
C GLU A 223 0.34 -11.72 -19.12
N SER A 224 0.05 -11.11 -20.27
CA SER A 224 -0.17 -9.67 -20.37
C SER A 224 -1.48 -9.27 -19.70
N ILE A 225 -1.42 -8.23 -18.87
CA ILE A 225 -2.53 -7.70 -18.11
C ILE A 225 -2.54 -6.16 -18.18
N GLU A 226 -3.68 -5.58 -17.83
CA GLU A 226 -3.85 -4.14 -17.68
C GLU A 226 -4.38 -3.81 -16.29
N LEU A 227 -3.80 -2.79 -15.67
CA LEU A 227 -4.14 -2.33 -14.33
C LEU A 227 -4.72 -0.92 -14.40
N ALA A 228 -5.84 -0.69 -13.72
CA ALA A 228 -6.48 0.61 -13.67
C ALA A 228 -6.87 0.94 -12.23
N GLY A 229 -6.72 2.21 -11.86
CA GLY A 229 -7.26 2.70 -10.60
C GLY A 229 -8.76 2.78 -10.61
N ILE A 230 -9.34 2.48 -9.46
CA ILE A 230 -10.75 2.63 -9.21
C ILE A 230 -10.92 3.47 -7.94
N GLU A 231 -11.82 4.44 -8.00
CA GLU A 231 -12.36 5.11 -6.84
C GLU A 231 -13.85 4.82 -6.74
N GLY A 232 -14.36 4.68 -5.51
CA GLY A 232 -15.78 4.44 -5.26
C GLY A 232 -16.16 2.97 -5.06
N ILE A 233 -15.56 2.29 -4.08
CA ILE A 233 -16.04 0.98 -3.62
C ILE A 233 -16.34 0.99 -2.10
N TYR A 234 -17.60 0.66 -1.79
CA TYR A 234 -18.20 0.24 -0.52
C TYR A 234 -17.67 0.82 0.80
N ARG A 235 -18.48 1.69 1.42
CA ARG A 235 -18.54 1.83 2.88
C ARG A 235 -19.81 1.14 3.38
N SER A 236 -19.69 -0.10 3.86
CA SER A 236 -20.65 -0.75 4.78
C SER A 236 -22.14 -0.91 4.37
N ALA A 237 -22.51 -0.85 3.08
CA ALA A 237 -23.90 -1.05 2.66
C ALA A 237 -24.03 -2.15 1.60
N LEU A 238 -24.42 -3.36 2.01
CA LEU A 238 -24.71 -4.51 1.12
C LEU A 238 -25.80 -4.20 0.06
N ASP A 239 -26.59 -3.13 0.26
CA ASP A 239 -27.85 -2.89 -0.44
C ASP A 239 -27.86 -1.60 -1.28
N ILE A 240 -26.73 -0.89 -1.40
CA ILE A 240 -26.66 0.39 -2.14
C ILE A 240 -25.67 0.25 -3.31
N GLN A 241 -26.19 0.36 -4.54
CA GLN A 241 -25.37 0.50 -5.74
C GLN A 241 -24.54 1.78 -5.65
N ALA A 242 -23.22 1.64 -5.59
CA ALA A 242 -22.28 2.74 -5.78
C ALA A 242 -21.79 2.77 -7.23
N SER A 243 -21.70 3.97 -7.81
CA SER A 243 -20.97 4.21 -9.05
C SER A 243 -19.46 4.16 -8.74
N TYR A 244 -18.68 3.42 -9.51
CA TYR A 244 -17.22 3.47 -9.46
C TYR A 244 -16.70 4.30 -10.63
N ASN A 245 -15.70 5.13 -10.36
CA ASN A 245 -15.01 5.94 -11.36
C ASN A 245 -13.58 5.42 -11.55
N TYR A 246 -13.05 5.59 -12.75
CA TYR A 246 -11.65 5.31 -13.03
C TYR A 246 -10.78 6.47 -12.53
N CYS A 247 -9.72 6.14 -11.81
CA CYS A 247 -8.67 7.08 -11.44
C CYS A 247 -7.33 6.58 -11.97
N ILE A 248 -6.40 7.51 -12.16
CA ILE A 248 -5.01 7.16 -12.45
C ILE A 248 -4.31 7.06 -11.11
N TRP A 249 -3.86 5.85 -10.74
CA TRP A 249 -2.93 5.70 -9.63
C TRP A 249 -1.54 6.06 -10.08
N ASP A 250 -0.91 6.94 -9.31
CA ASP A 250 0.54 7.06 -9.32
C ASP A 250 1.09 5.82 -8.62
N LEU A 251 1.57 4.87 -9.41
CA LEU A 251 2.31 3.74 -8.86
C LEU A 251 3.74 4.24 -8.68
N PRO A 252 4.30 4.11 -7.46
CA PRO A 252 5.61 4.66 -7.16
C PRO A 252 6.73 3.98 -7.97
#